data_AF-A0A9D8VS49-F1
#
_entry.id   AF-A0A9D8VS49-F1
#
_cell.length_a   1.000
_cell.length_b   1.000
_cell.length_c   1.000
_cell.angle_alpha   90.00
_cell.angle_beta   90.00
_cell.angle_gamma   90.00
#
_symmetry.space_group_name_H-M   'P 1'
#
loop_
_entity.id
_entity.type
_entity.pdbx_description
1 polymer ?
#
loop_
_entity_poly.entity_id
_entity_poly.type
_entity_poly.pdbx_seq_one_letter_code
_entity_poly.pdbx_strand_id
1 'polypeptide(L)'
;MITTEFARTMARYNRWQNRSLLKAATALSDRERWQDRGTFFKSIAETLNHVLWDDRVWLARLRGDASMAAVIGERHPYTDMPQDWAEYVHDRTAFDDEIVVWADALTADDLTRSTPWIRGSEPVETNFGFNLVHMVNHQTHHRGQVHAMLTQAGVEPEPTDLQMLAVIGDVERGKE
;
A
#
# COMPACT_ATOMS: atom_id res chain seq x y z
N MET A 1 -5.23 -7.79 19.45
CA MET A 1 -4.16 -7.09 18.71
C MET A 1 -4.73 -5.90 17.96
N ILE A 2 -5.82 -6.06 17.18
CA ILE A 2 -6.58 -4.97 16.54
C ILE A 2 -8.08 -5.33 16.46
N THR A 3 -8.93 -4.40 16.02
CA THR A 3 -10.36 -4.61 15.72
C THR A 3 -10.62 -4.52 14.20
N THR A 4 -11.82 -4.92 13.76
CA THR A 4 -12.23 -4.75 12.36
C THR A 4 -12.31 -3.26 11.98
N GLU A 5 -12.71 -2.41 12.92
CA GLU A 5 -12.72 -0.96 12.73
C GLU A 5 -11.32 -0.38 12.48
N PHE A 6 -10.31 -0.88 13.19
CA PHE A 6 -8.91 -0.51 12.91
C PHE A 6 -8.53 -0.89 11.47
N ALA A 7 -8.82 -2.13 11.04
CA ALA A 7 -8.51 -2.59 9.70
C ALA A 7 -9.18 -1.73 8.61
N ARG A 8 -10.46 -1.43 8.79
CA ARG A 8 -11.27 -0.56 7.92
C ARG A 8 -10.75 0.86 7.85
N THR A 9 -10.36 1.43 8.99
CA THR A 9 -9.77 2.76 9.08
C THR A 9 -8.44 2.81 8.31
N MET A 10 -7.56 1.84 8.56
CA MET A 10 -6.24 1.81 7.92
C MET A 10 -6.32 1.53 6.41
N ALA A 11 -7.29 0.73 5.95
CA ALA A 11 -7.53 0.54 4.51
C ALA A 11 -7.95 1.84 3.82
N ARG A 12 -8.89 2.60 4.42
CA ARG A 12 -9.33 3.90 3.91
C ARG A 12 -8.22 4.94 3.95
N TYR A 13 -7.44 4.96 5.03
CA TYR A 13 -6.25 5.80 5.18
C TYR A 13 -5.23 5.51 4.07
N ASN A 14 -4.92 4.23 3.82
CA ASN A 14 -4.00 3.83 2.76
C ASN A 14 -4.47 4.37 1.40
N ARG A 15 -5.73 4.13 1.03
CA ARG A 15 -6.30 4.63 -0.24
C ARG A 15 -6.18 6.14 -0.38
N TRP A 16 -6.53 6.90 0.66
CA TRP A 16 -6.40 8.36 0.64
C TRP A 16 -4.95 8.79 0.43
N GLN A 17 -4.02 8.24 1.22
CA GLN A 17 -2.61 8.60 1.14
C GLN A 17 -1.98 8.23 -0.20
N ASN A 18 -2.31 7.07 -0.75
CA ASN A 18 -1.84 6.70 -2.08
C ASN A 18 -2.36 7.68 -3.14
N ARG A 19 -3.65 8.04 -3.12
CA ARG A 19 -4.21 9.04 -4.04
C ARG A 19 -3.50 10.40 -3.94
N SER A 20 -3.21 10.85 -2.72
CA SER A 20 -2.42 12.07 -2.47
C SER A 20 -1.04 12.00 -3.14
N LEU A 21 -0.28 10.92 -2.90
CA LEU A 21 1.05 10.73 -3.49
C LEU A 21 1.00 10.59 -5.01
N LEU A 22 0.03 9.84 -5.55
CA LEU A 22 -0.16 9.68 -7.00
C LEU A 22 -0.44 11.03 -7.67
N LYS A 23 -1.30 11.86 -7.06
CA LYS A 23 -1.60 13.20 -7.56
C LYS A 23 -0.35 14.08 -7.60
N ALA A 24 0.44 14.10 -6.53
CA ALA A 24 1.69 14.85 -6.48
C ALA A 24 2.73 14.32 -7.50
N ALA A 25 2.91 13.00 -7.59
CA ALA A 25 3.86 12.36 -8.50
C ALA A 25 3.47 12.52 -9.99
N THR A 26 2.19 12.74 -10.29
CA THR A 26 1.71 13.02 -11.66
C THR A 26 2.18 14.39 -12.18
N ALA A 27 2.51 15.33 -11.29
CA ALA A 27 3.07 16.63 -11.69
C ALA A 27 4.54 16.55 -12.15
N LEU A 28 5.22 15.45 -11.87
CA LEU A 28 6.61 15.20 -12.31
C LEU A 28 6.64 14.65 -13.74
N SER A 29 7.76 14.83 -14.43
CA SER A 29 8.05 14.06 -15.65
C SER A 29 8.37 12.61 -15.34
N ASP A 30 8.32 11.74 -16.35
CA ASP A 30 8.71 10.35 -16.22
C ASP A 30 10.16 10.21 -15.69
N ARG A 31 11.09 10.94 -16.30
CA ARG A 31 12.50 10.99 -15.87
C ARG A 31 12.65 11.35 -14.39
N GLU A 32 11.85 12.27 -13.87
CA GLU A 32 11.92 12.71 -12.47
C GLU A 32 11.36 11.70 -11.47
N ARG A 33 10.38 10.88 -11.89
CA ARG A 33 9.85 9.75 -11.09
C ARG A 33 10.87 8.62 -10.97
N TRP A 34 11.61 8.35 -12.04
CA TRP A 34 12.66 7.32 -12.10
C TRP A 34 14.04 7.79 -11.66
N GLN A 35 14.20 9.07 -11.34
CA GLN A 35 15.47 9.61 -10.87
C GLN A 35 15.89 8.99 -9.54
N ASP A 36 17.15 8.57 -9.43
CA ASP A 36 17.77 8.15 -8.17
C ASP A 36 17.87 9.35 -7.20
N ARG A 37 17.34 9.15 -6.00
CA ARG A 37 17.25 10.11 -4.89
C ARG A 37 17.92 9.57 -3.62
N GLY A 38 18.72 8.51 -3.72
CA GLY A 38 19.53 7.98 -2.62
C GLY A 38 18.76 7.24 -1.53
N THR A 39 17.54 6.76 -1.84
CA THR A 39 16.76 5.90 -0.93
C THR A 39 17.08 4.42 -1.20
N PHE A 40 16.58 3.50 -0.35
CA PHE A 40 16.84 2.05 -0.50
C PHE A 40 16.43 1.52 -1.89
N PHE A 41 15.28 1.97 -2.40
CA PHE A 41 14.79 1.65 -3.75
C PHE A 41 15.21 2.68 -4.80
N LYS A 42 16.09 3.62 -4.45
CA LYS A 42 16.61 4.70 -5.30
C LYS A 42 15.59 5.75 -5.70
N SER A 43 14.50 5.38 -6.37
CA SER A 43 13.56 6.32 -7.01
C SER A 43 12.13 6.29 -6.44
N ILE A 44 11.32 7.29 -6.83
CA ILE A 44 9.90 7.35 -6.48
C ILE A 44 9.16 6.18 -7.12
N ALA A 45 9.39 5.94 -8.41
CA ALA A 45 8.73 4.87 -9.16
C ALA A 45 9.06 3.47 -8.60
N GLU A 46 10.34 3.18 -8.34
CA GLU A 46 10.75 1.89 -7.77
C GLU A 46 10.17 1.67 -6.35
N THR A 47 10.15 2.72 -5.51
CA THR A 47 9.53 2.63 -4.18
C THR A 47 8.03 2.35 -4.29
N LEU A 48 7.32 3.07 -5.17
CA LEU A 48 5.89 2.91 -5.40
C LEU A 48 5.54 1.52 -5.96
N ASN A 49 6.36 1.00 -6.86
CA ASN A 49 6.21 -0.36 -7.39
C ASN A 49 6.45 -1.43 -6.33
N HIS A 50 7.46 -1.28 -5.46
CA HIS A 50 7.67 -2.15 -4.31
C HIS A 50 6.45 -2.20 -3.40
N VAL A 51 5.85 -1.05 -3.07
CA VAL A 51 4.67 -1.00 -2.20
C VAL A 51 3.48 -1.72 -2.85
N LEU A 52 3.20 -1.50 -4.14
CA LEU A 52 2.12 -2.21 -4.84
C LEU A 52 2.36 -3.73 -4.89
N TRP A 53 3.60 -4.14 -5.16
CA TRP A 53 3.97 -5.56 -5.16
C TRP A 53 3.78 -6.20 -3.78
N ASP A 54 4.27 -5.56 -2.72
CA ASP A 54 4.19 -6.09 -1.35
C ASP A 54 2.73 -6.17 -0.89
N ASP A 55 1.90 -5.17 -1.22
CA ASP A 55 0.46 -5.19 -0.93
C ASP A 55 -0.24 -6.38 -1.61
N ARG A 56 0.13 -6.68 -2.87
CA ARG A 56 -0.40 -7.84 -3.62
C ARG A 56 0.00 -9.16 -2.96
N VAL A 57 1.25 -9.29 -2.52
CA VAL A 57 1.73 -10.48 -1.81
C VAL A 57 0.99 -10.66 -0.48
N TRP A 58 0.90 -9.61 0.35
CA TRP A 58 0.29 -9.70 1.67
C TRP A 58 -1.22 -9.91 1.60
N LEU A 59 -1.93 -9.26 0.68
CA LEU A 59 -3.36 -9.47 0.53
C LEU A 59 -3.67 -10.92 0.11
N ALA A 60 -2.87 -11.49 -0.81
CA ALA A 60 -3.01 -12.90 -1.18
C ALA A 60 -2.79 -13.84 0.01
N ARG A 61 -1.72 -13.61 0.81
CA ARG A 61 -1.47 -14.38 2.05
C ARG A 61 -2.62 -14.27 3.04
N LEU A 62 -3.09 -13.05 3.28
CA LEU A 62 -4.19 -12.80 4.20
C LEU A 62 -5.49 -13.42 3.69
N ARG A 63 -5.71 -13.55 2.39
CA ARG A 63 -6.85 -14.32 1.86
C ARG A 63 -6.70 -15.84 1.95
N GLY A 64 -5.52 -16.33 2.36
CA GLY A 64 -5.20 -17.75 2.40
C GLY A 64 -4.79 -18.32 1.05
N ASP A 65 -4.53 -17.47 0.05
CA ASP A 65 -4.05 -17.90 -1.27
C ASP A 65 -2.52 -17.90 -1.31
N ALA A 66 -1.94 -18.92 -0.67
CA ALA A 66 -0.49 -19.09 -0.60
C ALA A 66 0.15 -19.30 -1.99
N SER A 67 -0.57 -19.92 -2.93
CA SER A 67 -0.12 -20.11 -4.32
C SER A 67 0.04 -18.78 -5.05
N MET A 68 -0.97 -17.92 -4.98
CA MET A 68 -0.92 -16.61 -5.60
C MET A 68 0.16 -15.74 -4.96
N ALA A 69 0.28 -15.77 -3.63
CA ALA A 69 1.33 -15.05 -2.93
C ALA A 69 2.74 -15.48 -3.37
N ALA A 70 2.96 -16.77 -3.63
CA ALA A 70 4.23 -17.28 -4.15
C ALA A 70 4.50 -16.79 -5.58
N VAL A 71 3.51 -16.91 -6.47
CA VAL A 71 3.62 -16.45 -7.88
C VAL A 71 3.93 -14.95 -7.96
N ILE A 72 3.30 -14.13 -7.12
CA ILE A 72 3.58 -12.69 -7.06
C ILE A 72 4.97 -12.45 -6.44
N GLY A 73 5.31 -13.18 -5.38
CA GLY A 73 6.57 -13.05 -4.67
C GLY A 73 7.81 -13.38 -5.50
N GLU A 74 7.67 -14.18 -6.55
CA GLU A 74 8.73 -14.47 -7.53
C GLU A 74 9.00 -13.30 -8.49
N ARG A 75 8.05 -12.38 -8.65
CA ARG A 75 8.21 -11.21 -9.51
C ARG A 75 9.16 -10.21 -8.90
N HIS A 76 10.03 -9.63 -9.71
CA HIS A 76 10.92 -8.58 -9.29
C HIS A 76 10.18 -7.22 -9.31
N PRO A 77 10.11 -6.50 -8.16
CA PRO A 77 9.25 -5.32 -8.02
C PRO A 77 9.64 -4.14 -8.91
N TYR A 78 10.83 -4.11 -9.51
CA TYR A 78 11.25 -2.99 -10.37
C TYR A 78 11.18 -3.28 -11.86
N THR A 79 11.21 -4.54 -12.26
CA THR A 79 11.25 -4.94 -13.69
C THR A 79 9.94 -5.58 -14.15
N ASP A 80 9.20 -6.20 -13.24
CA ASP A 80 8.00 -6.99 -13.56
C ASP A 80 6.71 -6.28 -13.11
N MET A 81 6.85 -5.01 -12.71
CA MET A 81 5.78 -4.10 -12.32
C MET A 81 5.61 -3.00 -13.38
N PRO A 82 4.44 -2.32 -13.44
CA PRO A 82 4.17 -1.29 -14.43
C PRO A 82 5.31 -0.27 -14.55
N GLN A 83 5.81 -0.11 -15.76
CA GLN A 83 6.82 0.89 -16.09
C GLN A 83 6.14 2.19 -16.56
N ASP A 84 4.97 2.07 -17.18
CA ASP A 84 4.14 3.20 -17.58
C ASP A 84 3.41 3.78 -16.37
N TRP A 85 3.44 5.11 -16.26
CA TRP A 85 2.84 5.80 -15.13
C TRP A 85 1.31 5.69 -15.09
N ALA A 86 0.64 5.71 -16.25
CA ALA A 86 -0.82 5.61 -16.29
C ALA A 86 -1.28 4.20 -15.92
N GLU A 87 -0.55 3.17 -16.37
CA GLU A 87 -0.76 1.79 -15.93
C GLU A 87 -0.57 1.65 -14.41
N TYR A 88 0.52 2.20 -13.84
CA TYR A 88 0.74 2.18 -12.40
C TYR A 88 -0.40 2.85 -11.62
N VAL A 89 -0.83 4.04 -12.04
CA VAL A 89 -1.94 4.77 -11.39
C VAL A 89 -3.24 3.96 -11.44
N HIS A 90 -3.54 3.34 -12.58
CA HIS A 90 -4.71 2.49 -12.74
C HIS A 90 -4.66 1.29 -11.80
N ASP A 91 -3.56 0.52 -11.85
CA ASP A 91 -3.35 -0.66 -11.04
C ASP A 91 -3.38 -0.35 -9.54
N ARG A 92 -2.71 0.72 -9.11
CA ARG A 92 -2.69 1.15 -7.71
C ARG A 92 -4.08 1.53 -7.23
N THR A 93 -4.82 2.31 -8.03
CA THR A 93 -6.17 2.77 -7.66
C THR A 93 -7.13 1.61 -7.53
N ALA A 94 -7.12 0.69 -8.51
CA ALA A 94 -7.96 -0.50 -8.48
C ALA A 94 -7.64 -1.39 -7.26
N PHE A 95 -6.34 -1.57 -6.97
CA PHE A 95 -5.92 -2.41 -5.85
C PHE A 95 -6.24 -1.79 -4.48
N ASP A 96 -6.17 -0.46 -4.35
CA ASP A 96 -6.59 0.23 -3.13
C ASP A 96 -8.09 0.07 -2.85
N ASP A 97 -8.93 0.12 -3.89
CA ASP A 97 -10.37 -0.14 -3.75
C ASP A 97 -10.64 -1.61 -3.38
N GLU A 98 -9.87 -2.55 -3.93
CA GLU A 98 -9.92 -3.96 -3.54
C GLU A 98 -9.55 -4.18 -2.06
N ILE A 99 -8.52 -3.51 -1.55
CA ILE A 99 -8.13 -3.56 -0.14
C ILE A 99 -9.25 -3.01 0.75
N VAL A 100 -9.93 -1.94 0.35
CA VAL A 100 -11.07 -1.39 1.11
C VAL A 100 -12.22 -2.38 1.16
N VAL A 101 -12.62 -2.97 0.03
CA VAL A 101 -13.69 -3.98 -0.02
C VAL A 101 -13.34 -5.19 0.84
N TRP A 102 -12.10 -5.67 0.75
CA TRP A 102 -11.62 -6.77 1.57
C TRP A 102 -11.65 -6.43 3.07
N ALA A 103 -11.18 -5.25 3.47
CA ALA A 103 -11.17 -4.84 4.86
C ALA A 103 -12.59 -4.66 5.44
N ASP A 104 -13.55 -4.21 4.64
CA ASP A 104 -14.95 -4.07 5.05
C ASP A 104 -15.60 -5.43 5.36
N ALA A 105 -15.21 -6.48 4.63
CA ALA A 105 -15.69 -7.84 4.79
C ALA A 105 -15.09 -8.61 5.98
N LEU A 106 -14.04 -8.09 6.64
CA LEU A 106 -13.39 -8.78 7.76
C LEU A 106 -14.32 -8.93 8.97
N THR A 107 -14.24 -10.10 9.60
CA THR A 107 -14.89 -10.41 10.88
C THR A 107 -13.90 -10.34 12.03
N ALA A 108 -14.39 -10.35 13.27
CA ALA A 108 -13.52 -10.41 14.45
C ALA A 108 -12.71 -11.72 14.50
N ASP A 109 -13.31 -12.83 14.06
CA ASP A 109 -12.68 -14.14 14.07
C ASP A 109 -11.49 -14.20 13.10
N ASP A 110 -11.61 -13.56 11.94
CA ASP A 110 -10.50 -13.42 10.98
C ASP A 110 -9.26 -12.82 11.63
N LEU A 111 -9.42 -11.85 12.53
CA LEU A 111 -8.28 -11.17 13.16
C LEU A 111 -7.51 -12.05 14.15
N THR A 112 -8.12 -13.15 14.60
CA THR A 112 -7.52 -14.07 15.58
C THR A 112 -6.85 -15.27 14.95
N ARG A 113 -7.18 -15.63 13.70
CA ARG A 113 -6.67 -16.85 13.09
C ARG A 113 -5.17 -16.78 12.78
N SER A 114 -4.58 -17.96 12.60
CA SER A 114 -3.23 -18.11 12.09
C SER A 114 -3.15 -17.86 10.58
N THR A 115 -2.00 -17.34 10.15
CA THR A 115 -1.65 -17.15 8.73
C THR A 115 -0.34 -17.88 8.46
N PRO A 116 -0.39 -19.14 7.98
CA PRO A 116 0.80 -19.86 7.56
C PRO A 116 1.28 -19.38 6.19
N TRP A 117 2.60 -19.26 6.01
CA TRP A 117 3.24 -18.95 4.73
C TRP A 117 4.69 -19.46 4.72
N ILE A 118 5.33 -19.42 3.55
CA ILE A 118 6.72 -19.88 3.39
C ILE A 118 7.65 -18.68 3.18
N ARG A 119 8.68 -18.57 4.03
CA ARG A 119 9.78 -17.60 3.88
C ARG A 119 11.00 -18.31 3.29
N GLY A 120 11.21 -18.18 1.99
CA GLY A 120 12.24 -18.95 1.28
C GLY A 120 11.87 -20.44 1.30
N SER A 121 12.49 -21.22 2.18
CA SER A 121 12.15 -22.63 2.42
C SER A 121 11.58 -22.90 3.82
N GLU A 122 11.50 -21.88 4.68
CA GLU A 122 11.09 -22.03 6.07
C GLU A 122 9.59 -21.76 6.24
N PRO A 123 8.83 -22.67 6.88
CA PRO A 123 7.46 -22.40 7.25
C PRO A 123 7.41 -21.34 8.37
N VAL A 124 6.52 -20.38 8.21
CA VAL A 124 6.25 -19.32 9.17
C VAL A 124 4.76 -19.30 9.45
N GLU A 125 4.39 -19.18 10.72
CA GLU A 125 2.99 -19.00 11.13
C GLU A 125 2.92 -17.85 12.12
N THR A 126 2.11 -16.85 11.79
CA THR A 126 1.87 -15.67 12.64
C THR A 126 0.39 -15.33 12.65
N ASN A 127 -0.03 -14.54 13.66
CA ASN A 127 -1.43 -14.10 13.78
C ASN A 127 -1.83 -13.20 12.59
N PHE A 128 -3.05 -13.38 12.08
CA PHE A 128 -3.59 -12.58 10.99
C PHE A 128 -3.59 -11.08 11.29
N GLY A 129 -4.07 -10.68 12.47
CA GLY A 129 -4.08 -9.29 12.90
C GLY A 129 -2.68 -8.67 12.92
N PHE A 130 -1.67 -9.43 13.32
CA PHE A 130 -0.27 -9.00 13.26
C PHE A 130 0.19 -8.72 11.84
N ASN A 131 -0.09 -9.63 10.90
CA ASN A 131 0.31 -9.48 9.51
C ASN A 131 -0.44 -8.34 8.81
N LEU A 132 -1.70 -8.10 9.17
CA LEU A 132 -2.45 -6.93 8.70
C LEU A 132 -1.78 -5.64 9.17
N VAL A 133 -1.44 -5.54 10.46
CA VAL A 133 -0.70 -4.38 11.00
C VAL A 133 0.63 -4.20 10.28
N HIS A 134 1.36 -5.30 10.03
CA HIS A 134 2.59 -5.27 9.26
C HIS A 134 2.38 -4.67 7.86
N MET A 135 1.41 -5.17 7.10
CA MET A 135 1.08 -4.67 5.75
C MET A 135 0.84 -3.15 5.76
N VAL A 136 -0.02 -2.65 6.64
CA VAL A 136 -0.34 -1.20 6.68
C VAL A 136 0.81 -0.33 7.22
N ASN A 137 1.62 -0.87 8.14
CA ASN A 137 2.79 -0.18 8.68
C ASN A 137 3.94 -0.10 7.66
N HIS A 138 4.17 -1.18 6.91
CA HIS A 138 5.16 -1.23 5.85
C HIS A 138 4.85 -0.22 4.74
N GLN A 139 3.59 -0.12 4.32
CA GLN A 139 3.16 0.96 3.42
C GLN A 139 3.44 2.34 4.00
N THR A 140 3.12 2.57 5.27
CA THR A 140 3.32 3.87 5.92
C THR A 140 4.80 4.30 5.90
N HIS A 141 5.71 3.36 6.17
CA HIS A 141 7.14 3.61 6.10
C HIS A 141 7.59 4.05 4.70
N HIS A 142 7.25 3.29 3.66
CA HIS A 142 7.70 3.57 2.30
C HIS A 142 6.99 4.77 1.67
N ARG A 143 5.72 5.02 2.01
CA ARG A 143 5.04 6.27 1.66
C ARG A 143 5.73 7.48 2.28
N GLY A 144 6.26 7.36 3.51
CA GLY A 144 7.07 8.41 4.11
C GLY A 144 8.33 8.74 3.29
N GLN A 145 8.98 7.72 2.73
CA GLN A 145 10.12 7.90 1.82
C GLN A 145 9.69 8.61 0.53
N VAL A 146 8.58 8.17 -0.09
CA VAL A 146 8.02 8.80 -1.30
C VAL A 146 7.63 10.26 -1.04
N HIS A 147 6.96 10.52 0.08
CA HIS A 147 6.58 11.87 0.49
C HIS A 147 7.80 12.77 0.60
N ALA A 148 8.87 12.33 1.27
CA ALA A 148 10.11 13.10 1.37
C ALA A 148 10.76 13.36 -0.01
N MET A 149 10.79 12.36 -0.88
CA MET A 149 11.32 12.49 -2.25
C MET A 149 10.50 13.46 -3.11
N LEU A 150 9.17 13.46 -2.96
CA LEU A 150 8.27 14.40 -3.63
C LEU A 150 8.52 15.84 -3.17
N THR A 151 8.63 16.07 -1.85
CA THR A 151 9.00 17.38 -1.29
C THR A 151 10.35 17.86 -1.84
N GLN A 152 11.35 16.99 -1.92
CA GLN A 152 12.66 17.32 -2.51
C GLN A 152 12.58 17.64 -4.01
N ALA A 153 11.61 17.06 -4.72
CA ALA A 153 11.35 17.36 -6.12
C ALA A 153 10.56 18.66 -6.32
N GLY A 154 10.21 19.37 -5.24
CA GLY A 154 9.46 20.63 -5.30
C GLY A 154 7.95 20.45 -5.50
N VAL A 155 7.41 19.26 -5.28
CA VAL A 155 5.96 18.99 -5.30
C VAL A 155 5.45 18.69 -3.90
N GLU A 156 4.21 19.10 -3.61
CA GLU A 156 3.63 19.04 -2.28
C GLU A 156 2.52 17.98 -2.21
N PRO A 157 2.77 16.81 -1.60
CA PRO A 157 1.72 15.87 -1.24
C PRO A 157 0.89 16.37 -0.05
N GLU A 158 -0.31 15.82 0.14
CA GLU A 158 -1.18 16.15 1.27
C GLU A 158 -0.58 15.65 2.62
N PRO A 159 -0.99 16.23 3.76
CA PRO A 159 -0.57 15.76 5.08
C PRO A 159 -0.85 14.27 5.30
N THR A 160 -0.07 13.63 6.17
CA THR A 160 -0.16 12.19 6.43
C THR A 160 -0.92 11.86 7.71
N ASP A 161 -1.36 12.85 8.46
CA ASP A 161 -1.91 12.60 9.78
C ASP A 161 -3.31 11.93 9.76
N LEU A 162 -3.49 10.89 10.58
CA LEU A 162 -4.73 10.11 10.63
C LEU A 162 -5.97 10.94 11.01
N GLN A 163 -5.84 11.97 11.85
CA GLN A 163 -6.99 12.83 12.20
C GLN A 163 -7.56 13.56 10.98
N MET A 164 -6.77 13.77 9.93
CA MET A 164 -7.23 14.43 8.70
C MET A 164 -8.20 13.55 7.90
N LEU A 165 -8.10 12.22 8.02
CA LEU A 165 -9.02 11.30 7.34
C LEU A 165 -10.48 11.52 7.77
N ALA A 166 -10.71 11.82 9.06
CA ALA A 166 -12.04 12.10 9.59
C ALA A 166 -12.63 13.39 8.96
N VAL A 167 -11.80 14.42 8.83
CA VAL A 167 -12.19 15.69 8.23
C VAL A 167 -12.49 15.55 6.73
N ILE A 168 -11.67 14.78 6.00
CA ILE A 168 -11.85 14.57 4.55
C ILE A 168 -13.10 13.74 4.27
N GLY A 169 -13.38 12.71 5.07
CA GLY A 169 -14.59 11.91 4.94
C GLY A 169 -15.88 12.70 5.18
N ASP A 170 -15.84 13.70 6.08
CA ASP A 170 -16.98 14.61 6.30
C ASP A 170 -17.17 15.62 5.16
N VAL A 171 -16.09 16.06 4.52
CA VAL A 171 -16.14 16.93 3.33
C VAL A 171 -16.69 16.21 2.10
N GLU A 172 -16.40 14.91 1.94
CA GLU A 172 -16.98 14.09 0.87
C GLU A 172 -18.47 13.81 1.10
N ARG A 173 -18.89 13.56 2.35
CA ARG A 173 -20.31 13.36 2.73
C ARG A 173 -21.15 14.64 2.70
N GLY A 174 -20.54 15.81 2.90
CA GLY A 174 -21.22 17.11 2.82
C GLY A 174 -21.42 17.65 1.40
N LYS A 175 -21.07 16.86 0.37
CA LYS A 175 -21.27 17.17 -1.06
C LYS A 175 -22.39 16.35 -1.72
N GLU A 176 -23.11 15.53 -0.94
CA GLU A 176 -24.39 14.92 -1.33
C GLU A 176 -25.57 15.80 -0.85
#